data_AF-A0A3N6MBG9-F1
#
_entry.id   AF-A0A3N6MBG9-F1
#
_cell.length_a   1.000
_cell.length_b   1.000
_cell.length_c   1.000
_cell.angle_alpha   90.00
_cell.angle_beta   90.00
_cell.angle_gamma   90.00
#
_symmetry.space_group_name_H-M   'P 1'
#
loop_
_entity.id
_entity.type
_entity.pdbx_description
1 polymer ?
#
loop_
_entity_poly.entity_id
_entity_poly.type
_entity_poly.pdbx_seq_one_letter_code
_entity_poly.pdbx_strand_id
1 'polypeptide(L)' 'MKVVFKPGNAYEEINCFDFREYDHGIVLHDEQGYNIGYVPHEILSHIEPHSGEEVAFEGGEPPERADEED' A
#
# COMPACT_ATOMS: atom_id res chain seq x y z
N MET A 1 -5.00 2.34 7.99
CA MET A 1 -4.24 1.50 7.08
C MET A 1 -2.83 1.38 7.63
N LYS A 2 -2.14 0.28 7.35
CA LYS A 2 -0.76 0.05 7.77
C LYS A 2 0.08 -0.28 6.56
N VAL A 3 1.13 0.49 6.32
CA VAL A 3 2.06 0.28 5.21
C VAL A 3 3.28 -0.45 5.72
N VAL A 4 3.58 -1.59 5.11
CA VAL A 4 4.75 -2.41 5.41
C VAL A 4 5.78 -2.23 4.29
N PHE A 5 7.01 -1.89 4.66
CA PHE A 5 8.10 -1.65 3.73
C PHE A 5 9.41 -2.23 4.28
N LYS A 6 10.41 -2.39 3.42
CA LYS A 6 11.66 -3.07 3.74
C LYS A 6 12.87 -2.21 3.36
N PRO A 7 13.26 -1.24 4.20
CA PRO A 7 14.49 -0.49 3.98
C PRO A 7 15.70 -1.40 4.26
N GLY A 8 16.23 -2.03 3.21
CA GLY A 8 17.35 -2.95 3.30
C GLY A 8 16.96 -4.33 3.83
N ASN A 9 17.38 -4.67 5.05
CA ASN A 9 17.26 -6.04 5.60
C ASN A 9 16.16 -6.22 6.67
N ALA A 10 15.55 -5.14 7.15
CA ALA A 10 14.49 -5.19 8.16
C ALA A 10 13.15 -4.77 7.56
N TYR A 11 12.06 -5.33 8.08
CA TYR A 11 10.71 -4.83 7.79
C TYR A 11 10.35 -3.73 8.77
N GLU A 12 9.78 -2.64 8.25
CA GLU A 12 9.21 -1.55 9.01
C GLU A 12 7.73 -1.38 8.66
N GLU A 13 6.97 -0.85 9.60
CA GLU A 13 5.54 -0.59 9.47
C GLU A 13 5.20 0.83 9.89
N ILE A 14 4.42 1.53 9.06
CA ILE A 14 3.89 2.86 9.37
C ILE A 14 2.36 2.80 9.31
N ASN A 15 1.72 3.24 10.38
CA ASN A 15 0.27 3.44 10.40
C ASN A 15 -0.06 4.78 9.73
N CYS A 16 -1.01 4.76 8.80
CA CYS A 16 -1.50 5.95 8.12
C CYS A 16 -3.02 5.91 7.97
N PHE A 17 -3.61 7.09 7.76
CA PHE A 17 -5.03 7.22 7.46
C PHE A 17 -5.31 6.98 5.98
N ASP A 18 -4.51 7.61 5.11
CA ASP A 18 -4.62 7.53 3.64
C ASP A 18 -3.22 7.55 3.00
N PHE A 19 -3.12 7.18 1.71
CA PHE A 19 -1.89 7.34 0.93
C PHE A 19 -2.19 7.86 -0.47
N ARG A 20 -1.23 8.60 -1.03
CA ARG A 20 -1.25 9.01 -2.43
C ARG A 20 -0.09 8.40 -3.18
N GLU A 21 -0.41 7.67 -4.24
CA GLU A 21 0.57 7.10 -5.15
C GLU A 21 1.11 8.14 -6.12
N TYR A 22 2.42 8.04 -6.38
CA TYR A 22 3.19 8.81 -7.35
C TYR A 22 4.06 7.84 -8.15
N ASP A 23 4.66 8.29 -9.26
CA ASP A 23 5.50 7.45 -10.13
C ASP A 23 6.56 6.60 -9.40
N HIS A 24 7.15 7.13 -8.33
CA HIS A 24 8.29 6.51 -7.65
C HIS A 24 7.99 5.97 -6.24
N GLY A 25 6.76 6.13 -5.75
CA GLY A 25 6.43 5.76 -4.38
C GLY A 25 5.10 6.33 -3.92
N ILE A 26 4.78 6.06 -2.66
CA ILE A 26 3.55 6.52 -2.01
C ILE A 26 3.89 7.53 -0.92
N VAL A 27 3.08 8.58 -0.80
CA VAL A 27 3.11 9.52 0.33
C VAL A 27 2.00 9.15 1.28
N LEU A 28 2.33 9.01 2.56
CA LEU A 28 1.42 8.63 3.62
C LEU A 28 0.87 9.88 4.30
N HIS A 29 -0.44 9.90 4.54
CA HIS A 29 -1.14 11.00 5.21
C HIS A 29 -1.78 10.52 6.52
N ASP A 30 -1.79 11.41 7.50
CA ASP A 30 -2.52 11.26 8.76
C ASP A 30 -4.01 11.65 8.62
N GLU A 31 -4.81 11.47 9.68
CA GLU A 31 -6.25 11.83 9.71
C GLU A 31 -6.53 13.31 9.35
N GLN A 32 -5.55 14.19 9.59
CA GLN A 32 -5.63 15.60 9.26
C GLN A 32 -5.17 15.94 7.82
N GLY A 33 -4.72 14.94 7.05
CA GLY A 33 -4.19 15.09 5.70
C GLY A 33 -2.73 15.57 5.63
N TYR A 34 -2.01 15.57 6.76
CA TYR A 34 -0.58 15.91 6.78
C TYR A 34 0.29 14.76 6.32
N ASN A 35 1.34 15.08 5.56
CA ASN A 35 2.33 14.09 5.14
C ASN A 35 3.12 13.59 6.35
N ILE A 36 3.00 12.30 6.64
CA ILE A 36 3.69 11.64 7.76
C ILE A 36 4.78 10.68 7.30
N GLY A 37 4.83 10.35 6.02
CA GLY A 37 5.85 9.46 5.48
C GLY A 37 5.88 9.42 3.96
N TYR A 38 6.98 8.89 3.43
CA TYR A 38 7.12 8.56 2.01
C TYR A 38 7.76 7.18 1.91
N VAL A 39 7.18 6.32 1.09
CA VAL A 39 7.65 4.95 0.87
C VAL A 39 7.90 4.75 -0.63
N PRO A 40 9.16 4.62 -1.06
CA PRO A 40 9.51 4.26 -2.43
C PRO A 40 8.92 2.92 -2.84
N HIS A 41 8.51 2.78 -4.11
CA HIS A 41 8.03 1.50 -4.65
C HIS A 41 9.07 0.38 -4.57
N GLU A 42 10.37 0.72 -4.63
CA GLU A 42 11.47 -0.25 -4.51
C GLU A 42 11.50 -1.00 -3.17
N ILE A 43 11.01 -0.38 -2.09
CA ILE A 43 11.00 -0.97 -0.74
C ILE A 43 9.59 -1.25 -0.22
N LEU A 44 8.55 -0.84 -0.96
CA LEU A 44 7.17 -1.10 -0.59
C LEU A 44 6.89 -2.60 -0.67
N SER A 45 6.48 -3.21 0.45
CA SER A 45 6.18 -4.64 0.52
C SER A 45 4.70 -4.89 0.25
N HIS A 46 3.82 -4.35 1.11
CA HIS A 46 2.37 -4.42 0.95
C HIS A 46 1.70 -3.41 1.90
N ILE A 47 0.41 -3.17 1.67
CA ILE A 47 -0.42 -2.28 2.46
C ILE A 47 -1.55 -3.11 3.07
N GLU A 48 -1.62 -3.13 4.40
CA GLU A 48 -2.71 -3.78 5.14
C GLU A 48 -3.81 -2.75 5.43
N PRO A 49 -5.05 -2.96 4.96
CA PRO A 49 -6.18 -2.13 5.39
C PRO A 49 -6.40 -2.29 6.91
N HIS A 50 -7.05 -1.31 7.53
CA HIS A 50 -7.43 -1.43 8.95
C HIS A 50 -8.33 -2.67 9.14
N SER A 51 -8.26 -3.34 10.29
CA SER A 51 -9.05 -4.56 10.61
C SER A 51 -10.58 -4.38 10.65
N GLY A 52 -11.13 -3.28 10.13
CA GLY A 52 -12.56 -3.07 9.87
C GLY A 52 -12.86 -2.55 8.46
N GLU A 53 -11.83 -2.45 7.62
CA GLU A 53 -11.87 -1.97 6.24
C GLU A 53 -11.34 -3.07 5.30
N GLU A 54 -11.59 -4.34 5.67
CA GLU A 54 -11.50 -5.45 4.72
C GLU A 54 -12.47 -5.12 3.59
N VAL A 55 -11.94 -4.73 2.44
CA VAL A 55 -12.70 -4.76 1.19
C VAL A 55 -12.98 -6.23 0.96
N ALA A 56 -14.13 -6.69 1.45
CA ALA A 56 -14.67 -7.98 1.08
C ALA A 56 -14.80 -7.92 -0.44
N PHE A 57 -13.89 -8.58 -1.16
CA PHE A 57 -14.09 -8.82 -2.59
C PHE A 57 -15.40 -9.60 -2.68
N GLU A 58 -16.49 -8.92 -3.08
CA GLU A 58 -17.76 -9.55 -3.43
C GLU A 58 -17.51 -10.41 -4.68
N GLY A 59 -16.99 -11.63 -4.49
CA GLY A 59 -16.71 -12.58 -5.55
C GLY A 59 -15.23 -12.93 -5.76
N GLY A 60 -14.56 -13.45 -4.73
CA GLY A 60 -13.75 -14.68 -4.80
C GLY A 60 -12.80 -15.01 -5.96
N GLU A 61 -12.35 -14.09 -6.82
CA GLU A 61 -11.29 -14.39 -7.79
C GLU A 61 -10.41 -13.15 -8.06
N PRO A 62 -9.07 -13.27 -7.99
CA PRO A 62 -8.17 -12.20 -8.43
C PRO A 62 -8.35 -11.99 -9.94
N PRO A 63 -8.13 -10.77 -10.48
CA PRO A 63 -8.17 -10.57 -11.91
C PRO A 63 -7.14 -11.49 -12.58
N GLU A 64 -7.60 -12.37 -13.47
CA GLU A 64 -6.73 -13.07 -14.41
C GLU A 64 -5.88 -12.01 -15.12
N ARG A 65 -4.55 -12.21 -15.11
CA ARG A 65 -3.66 -11.39 -15.92
C ARG A 65 -4.08 -11.59 -17.37
N ALA A 66 -4.49 -10.51 -18.02
CA ALA A 66 -4.47 -10.46 -19.48
C ALA A 66 -3.00 -10.50 -19.89
N ASP A 67 -2.46 -11.71 -20.09
CA ASP A 67 -1.33 -11.92 -20.99
C ASP A 67 -1.83 -11.50 -22.39
N GLU A 68 -1.50 -10.28 -22.81
CA GLU A 68 -1.58 -9.88 -24.21
C GLU A 68 -0.43 -10.57 -24.96
N GLU A 69 -0.80 -11.62 -25.71
CA GLU A 69 -0.01 -12.27 -26.77
C GLU A 69 0.51 -11.26 -27.80
N ASP A 70 1.77 -11.41 -28.21
CA ASP A 70 2.20 -11.30 -29.61
C ASP A 70 3.22 -12.40 -29.94
#